data_AF-A0A962M8F1-F1
#
_entry.id   AF-A0A962M8F1-F1
#
_cell.length_a   1.000
_cell.length_b   1.000
_cell.length_c   1.000
_cell.angle_alpha   90.00
_cell.angle_beta   90.00
_cell.angle_gamma   90.00
#
_symmetry.space_group_name_H-M   'P 1'
#
loop_
_entity.id
_entity.type
_entity.pdbx_description
1 polymer ?
#
loop_
_entity_poly.entity_id
_entity_poly.type
_entity_poly.pdbx_seq_one_letter_code
_entity_poly.pdbx_strand_id
1 'polypeptide(L)'
;MERTIKKDKVSQTFDLEELLGYSPSTEQKELFYKLAVDKMVERTVSGSDVNGSKFPSYNKDYAAEKGVSVGSVDLVLTGDMLDSFSDNYAGDMVTISVNSSNAGKAHGNITGSYGKPSGVKSKARDFFGFKNKSDVSDIVSQVNALRESDVEFSNGLTDLAELRALVNQIRLEISE
;
A
#
# COMPACT_ATOMS: atom_id res chain seq x y z
N MET A 1 7.75 -10.82 1.62
CA MET A 1 7.28 -9.64 2.41
C MET A 1 7.78 -9.72 3.84
N GLU A 2 8.36 -8.63 4.35
CA GLU A 2 8.92 -8.56 5.72
C GLU A 2 8.30 -7.39 6.50
N ARG A 3 7.74 -7.65 7.67
CA ARG A 3 7.06 -6.65 8.51
C ARG A 3 7.83 -6.40 9.80
N THR A 4 8.19 -5.14 10.07
CA THR A 4 8.88 -4.68 11.28
C THR A 4 7.98 -3.80 12.12
N ILE A 5 7.77 -4.17 13.40
CA ILE A 5 7.00 -3.41 14.39
C ILE A 5 7.86 -3.21 15.64
N LYS A 6 8.54 -2.07 15.71
CA LYS A 6 9.38 -1.63 16.83
C LYS A 6 8.97 -0.21 17.26
N LYS A 7 9.32 0.19 18.49
CA LYS A 7 8.93 1.48 19.06
C LYS A 7 9.41 2.68 18.23
N ASP A 8 10.56 2.55 17.60
CA ASP A 8 11.24 3.56 16.78
C ASP A 8 11.11 3.30 15.27
N LYS A 9 10.57 2.15 14.86
CA LYS A 9 10.44 1.75 13.46
C LYS A 9 9.22 0.88 13.22
N VAL A 10 8.30 1.38 12.39
CA VAL A 10 7.17 0.61 11.85
C VAL A 10 7.29 0.64 10.33
N SER A 11 7.54 -0.52 9.73
CA SER A 11 7.74 -0.64 8.28
C SER A 11 7.35 -2.01 7.74
N GLN A 12 7.05 -2.08 6.45
CA GLN A 12 6.89 -3.34 5.73
C GLN A 12 7.53 -3.25 4.35
N THR A 13 8.36 -4.24 4.03
CA THR A 13 9.07 -4.35 2.76
C THR A 13 8.44 -5.44 1.91
N PHE A 14 8.22 -5.12 0.65
CA PHE A 14 7.65 -5.96 -0.38
C PHE A 14 8.70 -6.17 -1.46
N ASP A 15 8.98 -7.44 -1.76
CA ASP A 15 9.73 -7.83 -2.94
C ASP A 15 8.74 -7.92 -4.09
N LEU A 16 8.76 -6.95 -5.00
CA LEU A 16 7.80 -6.90 -6.08
C LEU A 16 8.14 -7.87 -7.20
N GLU A 17 9.41 -8.22 -7.41
CA GLU A 17 9.76 -9.27 -8.36
C GLU A 17 9.18 -10.61 -7.90
N GLU A 18 9.26 -10.92 -6.60
CA GLU A 18 8.64 -12.11 -6.01
C GLU A 18 7.10 -12.10 -6.14
N LEU A 19 6.46 -10.93 -6.06
CA LEU A 19 5.00 -10.79 -6.12
C LEU A 19 4.44 -10.78 -7.55
N LEU A 20 5.16 -10.14 -8.48
CA LEU A 20 4.73 -9.94 -9.87
C LEU A 20 5.27 -11.03 -10.79
N GLY A 21 6.37 -11.69 -10.42
CA GLY A 21 7.09 -12.66 -11.25
C GLY A 21 8.03 -12.02 -12.29
N TYR A 22 8.32 -10.74 -12.16
CA TYR A 22 9.23 -9.97 -13.03
C TYR A 22 9.68 -8.68 -12.33
N SER A 23 10.83 -8.14 -12.73
CA SER A 23 11.33 -6.85 -12.21
C SER A 23 10.40 -5.70 -12.61
N PRO A 24 9.82 -4.95 -11.64
CA PRO A 24 8.87 -3.87 -11.91
C PRO A 24 9.54 -2.58 -12.39
N SER A 25 8.79 -1.80 -13.18
CA SER A 25 9.17 -0.41 -13.49
C SER A 25 9.05 0.51 -12.28
N THR A 26 9.55 1.75 -12.40
CA THR A 26 9.38 2.78 -11.37
C THR A 26 7.91 3.11 -11.15
N GLU A 27 7.14 3.27 -12.23
CA GLU A 27 5.71 3.58 -12.20
C GLU A 27 4.92 2.47 -11.53
N GLN A 28 5.29 1.20 -11.76
CA GLN A 28 4.67 0.05 -11.09
C GLN A 28 4.96 0.03 -9.59
N LYS A 29 6.18 0.40 -9.17
CA LYS A 29 6.54 0.54 -7.75
C LYS A 29 5.74 1.65 -7.07
N GLU A 30 5.60 2.80 -7.71
CA GLU A 30 4.81 3.93 -7.22
C GLU A 30 3.31 3.58 -7.14
N LEU A 31 2.78 2.92 -8.16
CA LEU A 31 1.38 2.45 -8.17
C LEU A 31 1.13 1.44 -7.06
N PHE A 32 2.02 0.46 -6.88
CA PHE A 32 1.93 -0.50 -5.79
C PHE A 32 1.89 0.20 -4.43
N TYR A 33 2.82 1.14 -4.20
CA TYR A 33 2.88 1.94 -2.98
C TYR A 33 1.55 2.64 -2.69
N LYS A 34 1.04 3.39 -3.67
CA LYS A 34 -0.21 4.14 -3.54
C LYS A 34 -1.40 3.23 -3.20
N LEU A 35 -1.60 2.16 -3.97
CA LEU A 35 -2.70 1.22 -3.75
C LEU A 35 -2.58 0.49 -2.40
N ALA A 36 -1.36 0.17 -1.97
CA ALA A 36 -1.12 -0.43 -0.67
C ALA A 36 -1.46 0.52 0.48
N VAL A 37 -1.07 1.79 0.37
CA VAL A 37 -1.43 2.83 1.33
C VAL A 37 -2.94 3.06 1.36
N ASP A 38 -3.57 3.22 0.21
CA ASP A 38 -5.03 3.42 0.09
C ASP A 38 -5.79 2.27 0.75
N LYS A 39 -5.42 1.01 0.48
CA LYS A 39 -6.04 -0.16 1.11
C LYS A 39 -5.87 -0.18 2.64
N MET A 40 -4.71 0.25 3.15
CA MET A 40 -4.50 0.39 4.60
C MET A 40 -5.37 1.50 5.22
N VAL A 41 -5.47 2.64 4.52
CA VAL A 41 -6.31 3.79 4.93
C VAL A 41 -7.78 3.40 4.94
N GLU A 42 -8.29 2.83 3.85
CA GLU A 42 -9.68 2.38 3.73
C GLU A 42 -10.06 1.38 4.84
N ARG A 43 -9.21 0.37 5.04
CA ARG A 43 -9.40 -0.62 6.12
C ARG A 43 -9.46 0.04 7.49
N THR A 44 -8.56 0.98 7.73
CA THR A 44 -8.51 1.76 8.98
C THR A 44 -9.76 2.60 9.18
N VAL A 45 -10.17 3.36 8.15
CA VAL A 45 -11.36 4.22 8.16
C VAL A 45 -12.64 3.39 8.35
N SER A 46 -12.67 2.16 7.81
CA SER A 46 -13.77 1.21 8.06
C SER A 46 -13.82 0.63 9.48
N GLY A 47 -12.84 1.00 10.32
CA GLY A 47 -12.70 0.52 11.70
C GLY A 47 -12.24 -0.93 11.79
N SER A 48 -11.45 -1.41 10.83
CA SER A 48 -11.02 -2.81 10.75
C SER A 48 -9.49 -2.92 10.88
N ASP A 49 -9.01 -3.97 11.56
CA ASP A 49 -7.60 -4.30 11.67
C ASP A 49 -7.10 -5.07 10.45
N VAL A 50 -5.80 -5.35 10.42
CA VAL A 50 -5.13 -6.12 9.36
C VAL A 50 -5.70 -7.54 9.17
N ASN A 51 -6.40 -8.11 10.15
CA ASN A 51 -7.06 -9.41 10.04
C ASN A 51 -8.54 -9.28 9.64
N GLY A 52 -9.02 -8.07 9.32
CA GLY A 52 -10.43 -7.78 9.04
C GLY A 52 -11.33 -7.75 10.29
N SER A 53 -10.75 -7.85 11.49
CA SER A 53 -11.50 -7.76 12.75
C SER A 53 -11.80 -6.30 13.09
N LYS A 54 -12.97 -6.03 13.68
CA LYS A 54 -13.31 -4.67 14.10
C LYS A 54 -12.39 -4.18 15.22
N PHE A 55 -11.97 -2.92 15.14
CA PHE A 55 -11.22 -2.31 16.22
C PHE A 55 -12.02 -2.32 17.51
N PRO A 56 -11.36 -2.53 18.67
CA PRO A 56 -12.03 -2.45 19.95
C PRO A 56 -12.60 -1.05 20.18
N SER A 57 -13.87 -1.00 20.60
CA SER A 57 -14.53 0.23 21.06
C SER A 57 -13.81 0.77 22.29
N TYR A 58 -13.67 2.09 22.39
CA TYR A 58 -13.11 2.70 23.60
C TYR A 58 -14.05 2.52 24.80
N ASN A 59 -13.47 2.29 25.97
CA ASN A 59 -14.23 2.36 27.22
C ASN A 59 -14.56 3.82 27.55
N LYS A 60 -15.74 4.04 28.15
CA LYS A 60 -16.26 5.38 28.49
C LYS A 60 -15.26 6.23 29.30
N ASP A 61 -14.48 5.59 30.17
CA ASP A 61 -13.53 6.26 31.06
C ASP A 61 -12.36 6.89 30.29
N TYR A 62 -11.85 6.24 29.23
CA TYR A 62 -10.75 6.76 28.43
C TYR A 62 -11.20 7.91 27.50
N ALA A 63 -12.43 7.83 26.99
CA ALA A 63 -13.05 8.92 26.23
C ALA A 63 -13.24 10.17 27.11
N ALA A 64 -13.68 9.96 28.36
CA ALA A 64 -13.82 11.02 29.36
C ALA A 64 -12.47 11.65 29.76
N GLU A 65 -11.42 10.84 29.97
CA GLU A 65 -10.06 11.32 30.27
C GLU A 65 -9.47 12.22 29.17
N LYS A 66 -9.85 11.97 27.91
CA LYS A 66 -9.40 12.74 26.73
C LYS A 66 -10.37 13.84 26.31
N GLY A 67 -11.46 14.07 27.05
CA GLY A 67 -12.43 15.13 26.77
C GLY A 67 -13.18 14.96 25.45
N VAL A 68 -13.29 13.73 24.94
CA VAL A 68 -13.93 13.41 23.66
C VAL A 68 -15.12 12.48 23.88
N SER A 69 -16.18 12.63 23.07
CA SER A 69 -17.33 11.73 23.16
C SER A 69 -16.93 10.30 22.76
N VAL A 70 -17.61 9.28 23.32
CA VAL A 70 -17.33 7.86 23.08
C VAL A 70 -17.33 7.50 21.58
N GLY A 71 -18.12 8.21 20.78
CA GLY A 71 -18.16 8.08 19.31
C GLY A 71 -17.21 9.00 18.54
N SER A 72 -16.60 10.00 19.19
CA SER A 72 -15.62 10.91 18.59
C SER A 72 -14.17 10.42 18.78
N VAL A 73 -13.97 9.30 19.48
CA VAL A 73 -12.65 8.65 19.61
C VAL A 73 -12.29 7.79 18.39
N ASP A 74 -13.01 7.94 17.29
CA ASP A 74 -12.59 7.48 15.95
C ASP A 74 -11.39 8.27 15.40
N LEU A 75 -10.85 9.24 16.15
CA LEU A 75 -9.80 10.17 15.72
C LEU A 75 -8.34 9.70 15.84
N VAL A 76 -7.98 8.49 16.33
CA VAL A 76 -6.57 8.18 16.70
C VAL A 76 -5.86 7.17 15.79
N LEU A 77 -6.30 7.08 14.55
CA LEU A 77 -5.38 7.12 13.41
C LEU A 77 -5.63 8.48 12.77
N THR A 78 -5.13 9.53 13.42
CA THR A 78 -5.26 10.92 12.94
C THR A 78 -4.83 10.99 11.48
N GLY A 79 -5.36 11.93 10.69
CA GLY A 79 -4.84 12.24 9.35
C GLY A 79 -3.31 12.23 9.35
N ASP A 80 -2.68 12.91 10.31
CA ASP A 80 -1.23 12.93 10.52
C ASP A 80 -0.52 11.57 10.60
N MET A 81 -1.18 10.50 11.05
CA MET A 81 -0.60 9.15 11.12
C MET A 81 -0.82 8.37 9.81
N LEU A 82 -1.93 8.60 9.13
CA LEU A 82 -2.17 8.05 7.80
C LEU A 82 -1.33 8.77 6.74
N ASP A 83 -1.13 10.07 6.91
CA ASP A 83 -0.26 10.91 6.09
C ASP A 83 1.23 10.71 6.43
N SER A 84 1.53 9.96 7.48
CA SER A 84 2.92 9.67 7.89
C SER A 84 3.57 8.51 7.13
N PHE A 85 2.82 7.86 6.23
CA PHE A 85 3.40 6.84 5.36
C PHE A 85 4.42 7.46 4.42
N SER A 86 5.51 6.73 4.28
CA SER A 86 6.62 7.09 3.40
C SER A 86 7.05 5.85 2.64
N ASP A 87 7.38 6.06 1.39
CA ASP A 87 7.96 5.08 0.49
C ASP A 87 9.48 5.11 0.55
N ASN A 88 10.08 3.96 0.25
CA ASN A 88 11.48 3.82 -0.09
C ASN A 88 11.60 2.72 -1.14
N TYR A 89 12.26 3.03 -2.26
CA TYR A 89 12.48 2.11 -3.36
C TYR A 89 13.95 1.70 -3.43
N ALA A 90 14.22 0.39 -3.49
CA ALA A 90 15.57 -0.14 -3.63
C ALA A 90 15.54 -1.40 -4.51
N GLY A 91 16.06 -1.31 -5.74
CA GLY A 91 15.94 -2.39 -6.72
C GLY A 91 14.46 -2.72 -7.00
N ASP A 92 14.09 -3.97 -6.75
CA ASP A 92 12.73 -4.51 -6.88
C ASP A 92 11.92 -4.41 -5.57
N MET A 93 12.47 -3.76 -4.55
CA MET A 93 11.85 -3.63 -3.24
C MET A 93 11.06 -2.31 -3.13
N VAL A 94 9.85 -2.40 -2.59
CA VAL A 94 9.08 -1.27 -2.07
C VAL A 94 9.01 -1.41 -0.56
N THR A 95 9.43 -0.38 0.19
CA THR A 95 9.27 -0.33 1.64
C THR A 95 8.29 0.77 2.01
N ILE A 96 7.23 0.41 2.71
CA ILE A 96 6.29 1.35 3.31
C ILE A 96 6.68 1.53 4.77
N SER A 97 6.87 2.76 5.22
CA SER A 97 7.26 3.08 6.60
C SER A 97 6.41 4.18 7.20
N VAL A 98 6.17 4.11 8.50
CA VAL A 98 5.68 5.25 9.28
C VAL A 98 6.87 6.14 9.64
N ASN A 99 6.77 7.45 9.41
CA ASN A 99 7.83 8.39 9.74
C ASN A 99 8.23 8.32 11.25
N SER A 100 9.47 8.69 11.55
CA SER A 100 10.04 8.51 12.90
C SER A 100 9.27 9.27 13.99
N SER A 101 8.68 10.42 13.68
CA SER A 101 7.89 11.21 14.61
C SER A 101 6.57 10.53 15.02
N ASN A 102 6.04 9.62 14.19
CA ASN A 102 4.82 8.86 14.48
C ASN A 102 5.08 7.37 14.79
N ALA A 103 6.28 6.85 14.58
CA ALA A 103 6.60 5.42 14.79
C ALA A 103 6.21 4.93 16.19
N GLY A 104 6.47 5.72 17.24
CA GLY A 104 6.08 5.38 18.62
C GLY A 104 4.57 5.32 18.84
N LYS A 105 3.81 6.21 18.18
CA LYS A 105 2.34 6.22 18.23
C LYS A 105 1.78 5.02 17.45
N ALA A 106 2.30 4.76 16.26
CA ALA A 106 1.92 3.61 15.44
C ALA A 106 2.17 2.30 16.18
N HIS A 107 3.37 2.10 16.74
CA HIS A 107 3.71 0.96 17.59
C HIS A 107 2.75 0.83 18.78
N GLY A 108 2.45 1.94 19.45
CA GLY A 108 1.52 2.00 20.57
C GLY A 108 0.12 1.49 20.21
N ASN A 109 -0.43 1.94 19.08
CA ASN A 109 -1.71 1.47 18.56
C ASN A 109 -1.65 -0.01 18.17
N ILE A 110 -0.65 -0.42 17.40
CA ILE A 110 -0.53 -1.80 16.89
C ILE A 110 -0.40 -2.82 18.02
N THR A 111 0.31 -2.48 19.10
CA THR A 111 0.58 -3.40 20.22
C THR A 111 -0.37 -3.20 21.42
N GLY A 112 -1.11 -2.09 21.46
CA GLY A 112 -1.89 -1.66 22.63
C GLY A 112 -1.03 -1.24 23.83
N SER A 113 0.26 -0.93 23.64
CA SER A 113 1.19 -0.58 24.73
C SER A 113 1.11 0.87 25.18
N TYR A 114 0.89 1.81 24.25
CA TYR A 114 0.85 3.25 24.54
C TYR A 114 1.96 3.74 25.50
N GLY A 115 3.20 3.23 25.32
CA GLY A 115 4.35 3.58 26.14
C GLY A 115 4.55 2.76 27.43
N LYS A 116 3.66 1.80 27.73
CA LYS A 116 3.81 0.86 28.85
C LYS A 116 4.70 -0.35 28.48
N PRO A 117 5.36 -1.00 29.47
CA PRO A 117 6.21 -2.17 29.22
C PRO A 117 5.48 -3.35 28.57
N SER A 118 4.18 -3.51 28.84
CA SER A 118 3.34 -4.57 28.29
C SER A 118 2.09 -3.98 27.63
N GLY A 119 1.81 -4.45 26.42
CA GLY A 119 0.60 -4.09 25.67
C GLY A 119 -0.66 -4.73 26.23
N VAL A 120 -1.77 -3.97 26.19
CA VAL A 120 -3.10 -4.53 26.45
C VAL A 120 -3.67 -4.97 25.11
N LYS A 121 -3.61 -6.27 24.81
CA LYS A 121 -4.05 -6.83 23.52
C LYS A 121 -5.49 -6.46 23.15
N SER A 122 -6.40 -6.40 24.13
CA SER A 122 -7.81 -6.00 23.89
C SER A 122 -7.98 -4.53 23.50
N LYS A 123 -6.92 -3.72 23.55
CA LYS A 123 -6.90 -2.32 23.11
C LYS A 123 -6.06 -2.13 21.85
N ALA A 124 -5.42 -3.18 21.33
CA ALA A 124 -4.58 -3.09 20.15
C ALA A 124 -5.43 -2.84 18.89
N ARG A 125 -4.86 -2.03 17.99
CA ARG A 125 -5.40 -1.66 16.68
C ARG A 125 -4.29 -1.91 15.66
N ASP A 126 -4.18 -3.16 15.20
CA ASP A 126 -3.15 -3.57 14.25
C ASP A 126 -3.52 -3.07 12.84
N PHE A 127 -3.34 -1.77 12.58
CA PHE A 127 -3.78 -1.10 11.35
C PHE A 127 -2.78 -1.17 10.19
N PHE A 128 -1.50 -1.42 10.49
CA PHE A 128 -0.41 -1.21 9.56
C PHE A 128 -0.04 -2.47 8.78
N GLY A 129 0.02 -2.37 7.46
CA GLY A 129 0.57 -3.39 6.58
C GLY A 129 -0.39 -4.53 6.23
N PHE A 130 0.18 -5.66 5.84
CA PHE A 130 -0.50 -6.87 5.36
C PHE A 130 0.13 -8.11 5.99
N LYS A 131 -0.64 -9.17 6.24
CA LYS A 131 -0.15 -10.39 6.90
C LYS A 131 0.45 -11.37 5.91
N ASN A 132 -0.13 -11.47 4.73
CA ASN A 132 0.22 -12.51 3.75
C ASN A 132 0.07 -11.99 2.31
N LYS A 133 0.63 -12.73 1.34
CA LYS A 133 0.63 -12.31 -0.06
C LYS A 133 -0.78 -12.19 -0.66
N SER A 134 -1.73 -13.00 -0.19
CA SER A 134 -3.12 -12.91 -0.63
C SER A 134 -3.79 -11.59 -0.24
N ASP A 135 -3.37 -10.95 0.85
CA ASP A 135 -3.95 -9.65 1.24
C ASP A 135 -3.66 -8.53 0.20
N VAL A 136 -2.61 -8.71 -0.62
CA VAL A 136 -2.19 -7.76 -1.66
C VAL A 136 -2.48 -8.25 -3.08
N SER A 137 -3.22 -9.35 -3.27
CA SER A 137 -3.49 -9.92 -4.60
C SER A 137 -4.17 -8.92 -5.54
N ASP A 138 -5.14 -8.17 -5.05
CA ASP A 138 -5.88 -7.19 -5.87
C ASP A 138 -5.00 -6.01 -6.28
N ILE A 139 -4.01 -5.67 -5.46
CA ILE A 139 -3.03 -4.62 -5.76
C ILE A 139 -2.09 -5.13 -6.86
N VAL A 140 -1.59 -6.35 -6.71
CA VAL A 140 -0.75 -7.03 -7.71
C VAL A 140 -1.46 -7.11 -9.06
N SER A 141 -2.74 -7.48 -9.09
CA SER A 141 -3.55 -7.52 -10.32
C SER A 141 -3.66 -6.15 -11.00
N GLN A 142 -3.87 -5.07 -10.23
CA GLN A 142 -3.95 -3.72 -10.77
C GLN A 142 -2.60 -3.22 -11.32
N VAL A 143 -1.49 -3.56 -10.65
CA VAL A 143 -0.14 -3.23 -11.12
C VAL A 143 0.21 -4.00 -12.41
N ASN A 144 -0.24 -5.25 -12.54
CA ASN A 144 -0.08 -6.03 -13.76
C ASN A 144 -0.88 -5.45 -14.95
N ALA A 145 -2.08 -4.92 -14.69
CA ALA A 145 -2.89 -4.31 -15.75
C ALA A 145 -2.19 -3.11 -16.43
N LEU A 146 -1.36 -2.36 -15.68
CA LEU A 146 -0.55 -1.28 -16.26
C LEU A 146 0.46 -1.80 -17.28
N ARG A 147 1.07 -2.96 -17.03
CA ARG A 147 2.00 -3.60 -17.98
C ARG A 147 1.28 -4.03 -19.25
N GLU A 148 0.07 -4.59 -19.13
CA GLU A 148 -0.70 -5.06 -20.28
C GLU A 148 -1.09 -3.91 -21.21
N SER A 149 -1.46 -2.74 -20.66
CA SER A 149 -1.74 -1.55 -21.47
C SER A 149 -0.52 -1.04 -22.25
N ASP A 150 0.67 -1.10 -21.65
CA ASP A 150 1.91 -0.67 -22.32
C ASP A 150 2.29 -1.63 -23.46
N VAL A 151 2.11 -2.93 -23.24
CA VAL A 151 2.37 -3.97 -24.25
C VAL A 151 1.40 -3.82 -25.43
N GLU A 152 0.10 -3.68 -25.18
CA GLU A 152 -0.91 -3.48 -26.23
C GLU A 152 -0.64 -2.23 -27.07
N PHE A 153 -0.29 -1.12 -26.43
CA PHE A 153 0.06 0.11 -27.15
C PHE A 153 1.30 -0.05 -28.03
N SER A 154 2.35 -0.72 -27.53
CA SER A 154 3.58 -0.96 -28.29
C SER A 154 3.38 -1.88 -29.50
N ASN A 155 2.57 -2.92 -29.36
CA ASN A 155 2.22 -3.82 -30.46
C ASN A 155 1.44 -3.06 -31.55
N GLY A 156 0.46 -2.23 -31.16
CA GLY A 156 -0.29 -1.41 -32.11
C GLY A 156 0.58 -0.42 -32.90
N LEU A 157 1.62 0.15 -32.27
CA LEU A 157 2.59 1.01 -32.99
C LEU A 157 3.44 0.23 -34.00
N THR A 158 3.79 -1.01 -33.66
CA THR A 158 4.55 -1.90 -34.55
C THR A 158 3.70 -2.27 -35.78
N ASP A 159 2.45 -2.68 -35.57
CA ASP A 159 1.50 -3.00 -36.65
C ASP A 159 1.28 -1.80 -37.60
N LEU A 160 1.20 -0.58 -37.04
CA LEU A 160 1.07 0.66 -37.82
C LEU A 160 2.32 0.95 -38.68
N ALA A 161 3.51 0.68 -38.15
CA ALA A 161 4.75 0.85 -38.89
C ALA A 161 4.86 -0.15 -40.04
N GLU A 162 4.50 -1.41 -39.78
CA GLU A 162 4.45 -2.47 -40.79
C GLU A 162 3.44 -2.16 -41.90
N LEU A 163 2.24 -1.70 -41.54
CA LEU A 163 1.22 -1.24 -42.50
C LEU A 163 1.73 -0.10 -43.39
N ARG A 164 2.44 0.88 -42.82
CA ARG A 164 3.03 1.98 -43.60
C ARG A 164 4.10 1.49 -44.57
N ALA A 165 4.93 0.55 -44.15
CA ALA A 165 5.95 -0.05 -45.01
C ALA A 165 5.32 -0.79 -46.20
N LEU A 166 4.29 -1.60 -45.95
CA LEU A 166 3.51 -2.30 -46.98
C LEU A 166 2.86 -1.35 -48.00
N VAL A 167 2.22 -0.27 -47.52
CA VAL A 167 1.60 0.74 -48.40
C VAL A 167 2.64 1.42 -49.29
N ASN A 168 3.82 1.72 -48.76
CA ASN A 168 4.89 2.32 -49.55
C ASN A 168 5.43 1.35 -50.62
N GLN A 169 5.53 0.07 -50.31
CA GLN A 169 5.98 -0.94 -51.26
C GLN A 169 4.99 -1.11 -52.43
N ILE A 170 3.70 -1.19 -52.15
CA ILE A 170 2.65 -1.25 -53.19
C ILE A 170 2.68 0.00 -54.09
N ARG A 171 2.91 1.19 -53.53
CA ARG A 171 3.03 2.42 -54.33
C ARG A 171 4.18 2.38 -55.31
N LEU A 172 5.32 1.78 -54.94
CA LEU A 172 6.47 1.65 -55.82
C LEU A 172 6.17 0.66 -56.95
N GLU A 173 5.54 -0.47 -56.65
CA GLU A 173 5.18 -1.50 -57.64
C GLU A 173 4.14 -1.03 -58.67
N ILE A 174 3.24 -0.11 -58.32
CA ILE A 174 2.24 0.46 -59.25
C ILE A 174 2.83 1.58 -60.14
N SER A 175 4.01 2.09 -59.78
CA SER A 175 4.66 3.21 -60.47
C SER A 175 5.70 2.78 -61.53
N GLU A 176 5.92 1.48 -61.69
CA GLU A 176 6.73 0.85 -62.78
C GLU A 176 5.83 0.32 -63.91
#